data_AF-A0A2A4ZPG6-F1
#
_entry.id   AF-A0A2A4ZPG6-F1
#
_cell.length_a   1.000
_cell.length_b   1.000
_cell.length_c   1.000
_cell.angle_alpha   90.00
_cell.angle_beta   90.00
_cell.angle_gamma   90.00
#
_symmetry.space_group_name_H-M   'P 1'
#
loop_
_entity.id
_entity.type
_entity.pdbx_description
1 polymer ?
#
loop_
_entity_poly.entity_id
_entity_poly.type
_entity_poly.pdbx_seq_one_letter_code
_entity_poly.pdbx_strand_id
1 'polypeptide(L)'
;MMKELAEIIPLSIIFAVGIWGLICFMILGPEAATRIAHADYIEQCETNLVATIRASSREQELPFNQSTRVENEAAQTNSAWNSMRGEYSEHTQLLDMLTGGGFSQTIQIQNEAARRARQAREDARAIIRARAVRAAQTAPDQCACQVQMALGESRSEWAMYVATFTLIEQEKVTGFPALMRVSARYCSERVNS
;
A
#
# COMPACT_ATOMS: atom_id res chain seq x y z
N MET A 1 18.75 54.83 13.47
CA MET A 1 19.88 54.14 12.82
C MET A 1 19.54 53.46 11.47
N MET A 2 18.30 53.51 10.95
CA MET A 2 17.98 52.94 9.62
C MET A 2 18.24 53.88 8.42
N LYS A 3 18.80 55.08 8.62
CA LYS A 3 19.00 56.07 7.54
C LYS A 3 20.32 55.91 6.78
N GLU A 4 21.37 55.38 7.42
CA GLU A 4 22.68 55.24 6.74
C GLU A 4 22.80 53.99 5.87
N LEU A 5 21.99 52.95 6.11
CA LEU A 5 21.95 51.76 5.25
C LEU A 5 21.19 52.02 3.93
N ALA A 6 20.38 53.08 3.86
CA ALA A 6 19.63 53.45 2.65
C ALA A 6 20.46 54.25 1.64
N GLU A 7 21.66 54.70 2.01
CA GLU A 7 22.50 55.57 1.16
C GLU A 7 23.51 54.78 0.30
N ILE A 8 23.76 53.50 0.63
CA ILE A 8 24.75 52.66 -0.07
C ILE A 8 24.11 51.72 -1.10
N ILE A 9 22.80 51.46 -1.00
CA ILE A 9 22.10 50.58 -1.94
C ILE A 9 21.24 51.47 -2.85
N PRO A 10 21.58 51.60 -4.15
CA PRO A 10 20.76 52.31 -5.10
C PRO A 10 19.32 51.81 -5.02
N LEU A 11 18.36 52.73 -5.01
CA LEU A 11 16.93 52.41 -4.99
C LEU A 11 16.55 51.44 -6.14
N SER A 12 17.30 51.47 -7.24
CA SER A 12 17.22 50.54 -8.36
C SER A 12 17.60 49.11 -8.01
N ILE A 13 18.56 48.87 -7.10
CA ILE A 13 18.90 47.53 -6.61
C ILE A 13 17.76 47.00 -5.72
N ILE A 14 17.18 47.82 -4.85
CA ILE A 14 16.03 47.41 -4.04
C ILE A 14 14.84 47.05 -4.93
N PHE A 15 14.55 47.87 -5.95
CA PHE A 15 13.52 47.55 -6.93
C PHE A 15 13.85 46.31 -7.76
N ALA A 16 15.10 46.14 -8.21
CA ALA A 16 15.52 44.97 -8.97
C ALA A 16 15.43 43.69 -8.13
N VAL A 17 15.84 43.73 -6.85
CA VAL A 17 15.70 42.61 -5.91
C VAL A 17 14.23 42.35 -5.57
N GLY A 18 13.42 43.40 -5.43
CA GLY A 18 11.98 43.27 -5.22
C GLY A 18 11.27 42.65 -6.42
N ILE A 19 11.58 43.11 -7.64
CA ILE A 19 11.02 42.58 -8.90
C ILE A 19 11.53 41.16 -9.14
N TRP A 20 12.82 40.90 -8.93
CA TRP A 20 13.39 39.56 -9.05
C TRP A 20 12.79 38.60 -8.02
N GLY A 21 12.65 39.05 -6.77
CA GLY A 21 11.95 38.30 -5.71
C GLY A 21 10.50 38.02 -6.07
N LEU A 22 9.81 38.98 -6.68
CA LEU A 22 8.41 38.82 -7.12
C LEU A 22 8.29 37.88 -8.33
N ILE A 23 9.22 37.94 -9.28
CA ILE A 23 9.32 37.01 -10.42
C ILE A 23 9.68 35.60 -9.93
N CYS A 24 10.65 35.47 -9.03
CA CYS A 24 11.00 34.22 -8.39
C CYS A 24 9.83 33.67 -7.58
N PHE A 25 9.06 34.50 -6.88
CA PHE A 25 7.90 34.06 -6.11
C PHE A 25 6.73 33.64 -7.01
N MET A 26 6.43 34.40 -8.07
CA MET A 26 5.27 34.17 -8.93
C MET A 26 5.51 33.09 -10.00
N ILE A 27 6.72 33.02 -10.54
CA ILE A 27 7.05 32.18 -11.71
C ILE A 27 7.86 30.95 -11.30
N LEU A 28 9.00 31.12 -10.63
CA LEU A 28 9.87 30.00 -10.27
C LEU A 28 9.45 29.27 -9.00
N GLY A 29 8.87 29.97 -8.03
CA GLY A 29 8.46 29.49 -6.72
C GLY A 29 7.50 28.31 -6.79
N PRO A 30 6.37 28.41 -7.53
CA PRO A 30 5.44 27.29 -7.64
C PRO A 30 6.03 26.08 -8.38
N GLU A 31 6.84 26.29 -9.42
CA GLU A 31 7.50 25.21 -10.19
C GLU A 31 8.63 24.53 -9.41
N ALA A 32 9.39 25.30 -8.62
CA ALA A 32 10.42 24.76 -7.74
C ALA A 32 9.78 24.03 -6.55
N ALA A 33 8.72 24.59 -5.96
CA ALA A 33 7.97 23.98 -4.89
C ALA A 33 7.33 22.66 -5.33
N THR A 34 6.73 22.60 -6.52
CA THR A 34 6.19 21.35 -7.05
C THR A 34 7.28 20.31 -7.23
N ARG A 35 8.43 20.67 -7.80
CA ARG A 35 9.55 19.75 -7.98
C ARG A 35 10.15 19.25 -6.67
N ILE A 36 10.39 20.15 -5.70
CA ILE A 36 10.93 19.80 -4.39
C ILE A 36 9.94 18.88 -3.66
N ALA A 37 8.67 19.26 -3.60
CA ALA A 37 7.67 18.45 -2.93
C ALA A 37 7.44 17.09 -3.61
N HIS A 38 7.53 17.02 -4.94
CA HIS A 38 7.47 15.75 -5.66
C HIS A 38 8.69 14.88 -5.35
N ALA A 39 9.89 15.45 -5.36
CA ALA A 39 11.12 14.71 -5.08
C ALA A 39 11.18 14.17 -3.64
N ASP A 40 10.80 14.99 -2.67
CA ASP A 40 10.99 14.66 -1.25
C ASP A 40 9.87 13.76 -0.69
N TYR A 41 8.64 13.90 -1.19
CA TYR A 41 7.46 13.26 -0.57
C TYR A 41 6.83 12.15 -1.38
N ILE A 42 7.04 12.05 -2.70
CA ILE A 42 6.42 10.97 -3.50
C ILE A 42 7.01 9.61 -3.14
N GLU A 43 8.34 9.48 -3.12
CA GLU A 43 8.98 8.20 -2.83
C GLU A 43 8.61 7.69 -1.42
N GLN A 44 8.58 8.60 -0.44
CA GLN A 44 8.15 8.27 0.92
C GLN A 44 6.67 7.88 0.98
N CYS A 45 5.80 8.61 0.26
CA CYS A 45 4.37 8.28 0.18
C CYS A 45 4.16 6.90 -0.44
N GLU A 46 4.78 6.62 -1.57
CA GLU A 46 4.67 5.35 -2.29
C GLU A 46 5.16 4.19 -1.42
N THR A 47 6.32 4.35 -0.79
CA THR A 47 6.88 3.32 0.09
C THR A 47 5.96 3.01 1.26
N ASN A 48 5.42 4.05 1.91
CA ASN A 48 4.49 3.89 3.03
C ASN A 48 3.15 3.27 2.60
N LEU A 49 2.62 3.69 1.45
CA LEU A 49 1.36 3.17 0.92
C LEU A 49 1.49 1.71 0.52
N VAL A 50 2.56 1.35 -0.21
CA VAL A 50 2.87 -0.03 -0.59
C VAL A 50 3.11 -0.89 0.65
N ALA A 51 3.82 -0.39 1.67
CA ALA A 51 4.01 -1.10 2.93
C ALA A 51 2.68 -1.38 3.64
N THR A 52 1.77 -0.40 3.68
CA THR A 52 0.44 -0.52 4.29
C THR A 52 -0.44 -1.53 3.53
N ILE A 53 -0.43 -1.48 2.19
CA ILE A 53 -1.15 -2.43 1.33
C ILE A 53 -0.63 -3.86 1.54
N ARG A 54 0.70 -4.04 1.65
CA ARG A 54 1.30 -5.35 1.93
C ARG A 54 0.96 -5.85 3.32
N ALA A 55 0.94 -4.97 4.32
CA ALA A 55 0.57 -5.33 5.69
C ALA A 55 -0.89 -5.78 5.78
N SER A 56 -1.82 -5.02 5.19
CA SER A 56 -3.25 -5.38 5.18
C SER A 56 -3.52 -6.66 4.39
N SER A 57 -2.83 -6.84 3.26
CA SER A 57 -2.90 -8.08 2.47
C SER A 57 -2.43 -9.30 3.28
N ARG A 58 -1.32 -9.19 4.03
CA ARG A 58 -0.84 -10.26 4.91
C ARG A 58 -1.85 -10.59 6.01
N GLU A 59 -2.47 -9.58 6.59
CA GLU A 59 -3.51 -9.77 7.61
C GLU A 59 -4.73 -10.50 7.03
N GLN A 60 -5.13 -10.18 5.80
CA GLN A 60 -6.19 -10.88 5.07
C GLN A 60 -5.81 -12.31 4.67
N GLU A 61 -4.50 -12.60 4.47
CA GLU A 61 -4.01 -13.96 4.18
C GLU A 61 -4.01 -14.88 5.41
N LEU A 62 -3.88 -14.34 6.64
CA LEU A 62 -3.83 -15.11 7.90
C LEU A 62 -4.94 -16.18 8.03
N PRO A 63 -6.24 -15.87 7.83
CA PRO A 63 -7.30 -16.88 7.96
C PRO A 63 -7.18 -18.00 6.93
N PHE A 64 -6.62 -17.71 5.75
CA PHE A 64 -6.42 -18.73 4.71
C PHE A 64 -5.15 -19.55 4.96
N ASN A 65 -4.27 -19.12 5.87
CA ASN A 65 -3.04 -19.84 6.18
C ASN A 65 -3.28 -21.13 6.97
N GLN A 66 -4.37 -21.17 7.74
CA GLN A 66 -4.75 -22.34 8.54
C GLN A 66 -5.46 -23.39 7.67
N SER A 67 -5.27 -24.66 8.04
CA SER A 67 -6.01 -25.76 7.43
C SER A 67 -7.47 -25.70 7.86
N THR A 68 -8.37 -26.01 6.93
CA THR A 68 -9.80 -26.07 7.26
C THR A 68 -10.10 -27.30 8.11
N ARG A 69 -11.25 -27.29 8.81
CA ARG A 69 -11.71 -28.47 9.56
C ARG A 69 -11.79 -29.72 8.67
N VAL A 70 -12.29 -29.57 7.45
CA VAL A 70 -12.41 -30.65 6.46
C VAL A 70 -11.04 -31.22 6.06
N GLU A 71 -10.02 -30.38 5.93
CA GLU A 71 -8.66 -30.85 5.63
C GLU A 71 -8.02 -31.57 6.82
N ASN A 72 -8.26 -31.10 8.04
CA ASN A 72 -7.78 -31.74 9.26
C ASN A 72 -8.46 -33.09 9.50
N GLU A 73 -9.78 -33.16 9.30
CA GLU A 73 -10.56 -34.39 9.35
C GLU A 73 -10.05 -35.38 8.29
N ALA A 74 -9.88 -34.97 7.04
CA ALA A 74 -9.35 -35.84 5.99
C ALA A 74 -7.92 -36.31 6.28
N ALA A 75 -7.06 -35.46 6.85
CA ALA A 75 -5.71 -35.84 7.24
C ALA A 75 -5.70 -36.88 8.37
N GLN A 76 -6.56 -36.72 9.39
CA GLN A 76 -6.73 -37.68 10.47
C GLN A 76 -7.31 -39.01 9.99
N THR A 77 -8.34 -38.97 9.14
CA THR A 77 -8.93 -40.18 8.54
C THR A 77 -7.90 -40.92 7.70
N ASN A 78 -7.12 -40.21 6.87
CA ASN A 78 -6.08 -40.82 6.05
C ASN A 78 -4.95 -41.42 6.89
N SER A 79 -4.50 -40.75 7.96
CA SER A 79 -3.45 -41.29 8.82
C SER A 79 -3.91 -42.53 9.57
N ALA A 80 -5.13 -42.53 10.12
CA ALA A 80 -5.73 -43.68 10.79
C ALA A 80 -5.96 -44.86 9.81
N TRP A 81 -6.41 -44.58 8.59
CA TRP A 81 -6.57 -45.60 7.56
C TRP A 81 -5.23 -46.18 7.12
N ASN A 82 -4.22 -45.34 6.93
CA ASN A 82 -2.89 -45.79 6.53
C ASN A 82 -2.22 -46.64 7.62
N SER A 83 -2.40 -46.30 8.90
CA SER A 83 -1.90 -47.13 10.01
C SER A 83 -2.63 -48.48 10.06
N MET A 84 -3.97 -48.48 9.93
CA MET A 84 -4.76 -49.71 9.92
C MET A 84 -4.41 -50.61 8.74
N ARG A 85 -4.19 -50.04 7.54
CA ARG A 85 -3.75 -50.79 6.37
C ARG A 85 -2.33 -51.35 6.55
N GLY A 86 -1.44 -50.63 7.22
CA GLY A 86 -0.09 -51.11 7.50
C GLY A 86 -0.06 -52.31 8.45
N GLU A 87 -0.94 -52.34 9.44
CA GLU A 87 -1.01 -53.39 10.46
C GLU A 87 -1.91 -54.57 10.06
N TYR A 88 -3.01 -54.31 9.33
CA TYR A 88 -4.06 -55.29 9.00
C TYR A 88 -4.38 -55.34 7.49
N SER A 89 -3.35 -55.28 6.64
CA SER A 89 -3.50 -55.17 5.18
C SER A 89 -4.50 -56.19 4.58
N GLU A 90 -4.42 -57.47 4.95
CA GLU A 90 -5.32 -58.51 4.46
C GLU A 90 -6.77 -58.34 4.94
N HIS A 91 -6.98 -57.91 6.18
CA HIS A 91 -8.33 -57.76 6.75
C HIS A 91 -9.01 -56.50 6.21
N THR A 92 -8.26 -55.42 5.97
CA THR A 92 -8.81 -54.18 5.38
C THR A 92 -9.27 -54.37 3.94
N GLN A 93 -8.58 -55.22 3.15
CA GLN A 93 -9.01 -55.60 1.81
C GLN A 93 -10.29 -56.43 1.83
N LEU A 94 -10.39 -57.39 2.74
CA LEU A 94 -11.60 -58.20 2.93
C LEU A 94 -12.79 -57.32 3.34
N LEU A 95 -12.58 -56.37 4.24
CA LEU A 95 -13.64 -55.45 4.69
C LEU A 95 -14.14 -54.55 3.56
N ASP A 96 -13.24 -54.02 2.73
CA ASP A 96 -13.62 -53.22 1.57
C ASP A 96 -14.37 -54.07 0.53
N MET A 97 -13.95 -55.32 0.31
CA MET A 97 -14.67 -56.28 -0.54
C MET A 97 -16.07 -56.63 0.02
N LEU A 98 -16.20 -56.88 1.33
CA LEU A 98 -17.47 -57.20 1.99
C LEU A 98 -18.44 -56.01 2.02
N THR A 99 -17.92 -54.79 2.09
CA THR A 99 -18.71 -53.56 2.04
C THR A 99 -18.95 -53.07 0.60
N GLY A 100 -18.52 -53.83 -0.41
CA GLY A 100 -18.68 -53.47 -1.82
C GLY A 100 -17.92 -52.21 -2.24
N GLY A 101 -16.85 -51.84 -1.53
CA GLY A 101 -16.07 -50.62 -1.77
C GLY A 101 -16.58 -49.38 -1.05
N GLY A 102 -17.58 -49.50 -0.16
CA GLY A 102 -18.16 -48.33 0.53
C GLY A 102 -17.15 -47.56 1.39
N PHE A 103 -16.19 -48.25 2.00
CA PHE A 103 -15.13 -47.62 2.80
C PHE A 103 -14.13 -46.85 1.92
N SER A 104 -13.63 -47.47 0.85
CA SER A 104 -12.74 -46.76 -0.08
C SER A 104 -13.43 -45.58 -0.76
N GLN A 105 -14.72 -45.70 -1.09
CA GLN A 105 -15.50 -44.61 -1.69
C GLN A 105 -15.68 -43.42 -0.73
N THR A 106 -15.98 -43.66 0.54
CA THR A 106 -16.13 -42.58 1.55
C THR A 106 -14.82 -41.83 1.78
N ILE A 107 -13.69 -42.54 1.85
CA ILE A 107 -12.36 -41.92 1.93
C ILE A 107 -12.06 -41.09 0.67
N GLN A 108 -12.43 -41.57 -0.52
CA GLN A 108 -12.27 -40.79 -1.76
C GLN A 108 -13.08 -39.49 -1.74
N ILE A 109 -14.35 -39.54 -1.33
CA ILE A 109 -15.22 -38.35 -1.26
C ILE A 109 -14.66 -37.32 -0.27
N GLN A 110 -14.19 -37.75 0.91
CA GLN A 110 -13.55 -36.84 1.87
C GLN A 110 -12.26 -36.23 1.32
N ASN A 111 -11.44 -37.02 0.62
CA ASN A 111 -10.22 -36.54 0.00
C ASN A 111 -10.49 -35.53 -1.13
N GLU A 112 -11.52 -35.74 -1.94
CA GLU A 112 -11.94 -34.76 -2.93
C GLU A 112 -12.41 -33.46 -2.30
N ALA A 113 -13.22 -33.53 -1.23
CA ALA A 113 -13.67 -32.36 -0.50
C ALA A 113 -12.47 -31.57 0.08
N ALA A 114 -11.49 -32.26 0.66
CA ALA A 114 -10.26 -31.65 1.15
C ALA A 114 -9.41 -31.03 0.03
N ARG A 115 -9.33 -31.66 -1.16
CA ARG A 115 -8.63 -31.07 -2.32
C ARG A 115 -9.30 -29.78 -2.80
N ARG A 116 -10.64 -29.78 -2.90
CA ARG A 116 -11.40 -28.58 -3.29
C ARG A 116 -11.22 -27.46 -2.27
N ALA A 117 -11.20 -27.79 -0.97
CA ALA A 117 -10.92 -26.81 0.08
C ALA A 117 -9.50 -26.19 -0.03
N ARG A 118 -8.49 -27.01 -0.36
CA ARG A 118 -7.12 -26.52 -0.61
C ARG A 118 -7.06 -25.57 -1.80
N GLN A 119 -7.64 -25.98 -2.93
CA GLN A 119 -7.70 -25.17 -4.15
C GLN A 119 -8.40 -23.84 -3.88
N ALA A 120 -9.57 -23.85 -3.24
CA ALA A 120 -10.28 -22.63 -2.90
C ALA A 120 -9.47 -21.67 -2.01
N ARG A 121 -8.65 -22.19 -1.07
CA ARG A 121 -7.74 -21.36 -0.26
C ARG A 121 -6.59 -20.78 -1.08
N GLU A 122 -5.98 -21.59 -1.93
CA GLU A 122 -4.91 -21.14 -2.83
C GLU A 122 -5.42 -20.05 -3.77
N ASP A 123 -6.59 -20.25 -4.36
CA ASP A 123 -7.27 -19.28 -5.22
C ASP A 123 -7.60 -17.99 -4.45
N ALA A 124 -8.14 -18.10 -3.23
CA ALA A 124 -8.42 -16.94 -2.39
C ALA A 124 -7.15 -16.12 -2.08
N ARG A 125 -6.04 -16.79 -1.73
CA ARG A 125 -4.74 -16.12 -1.52
C ARG A 125 -4.23 -15.48 -2.80
N ALA A 126 -4.35 -16.15 -3.94
CA ALA A 126 -3.96 -15.60 -5.23
C ALA A 126 -4.75 -14.33 -5.57
N ILE A 127 -6.06 -14.31 -5.30
CA ILE A 127 -6.92 -13.14 -5.48
C ILE A 127 -6.49 -12.00 -4.56
N ILE A 128 -6.22 -12.26 -3.28
CA ILE A 128 -5.77 -11.24 -2.31
C ILE A 128 -4.43 -10.63 -2.78
N ARG A 129 -3.47 -11.46 -3.19
CA ARG A 129 -2.18 -11.00 -3.74
C ARG A 129 -2.36 -10.18 -5.01
N ALA A 130 -3.19 -10.65 -5.94
CA ALA A 130 -3.45 -9.94 -7.19
C ALA A 130 -4.14 -8.58 -6.95
N ARG A 131 -5.00 -8.47 -5.93
CA ARG A 131 -5.57 -7.18 -5.51
C ARG A 131 -4.51 -6.27 -4.89
N ALA A 132 -3.66 -6.81 -4.00
CA ALA A 132 -2.59 -6.04 -3.38
C ALA A 132 -1.58 -5.51 -4.40
N VAL A 133 -1.22 -6.31 -5.41
CA VAL A 133 -0.33 -5.88 -6.51
C VAL A 133 -0.98 -4.78 -7.33
N ARG A 134 -2.26 -4.92 -7.71
CA ARG A 134 -2.99 -3.87 -8.44
C ARG A 134 -3.10 -2.58 -7.63
N ALA A 135 -3.41 -2.67 -6.35
CA ALA A 135 -3.44 -1.51 -5.47
C ALA A 135 -2.06 -0.85 -5.30
N ALA A 136 -0.98 -1.64 -5.27
CA ALA A 136 0.38 -1.11 -5.23
C ALA A 136 0.77 -0.40 -6.54
N GLN A 137 0.25 -0.86 -7.69
CA GLN A 137 0.48 -0.21 -8.99
C GLN A 137 -0.19 1.16 -9.08
N THR A 138 -1.29 1.40 -8.36
CA THR A 138 -1.96 2.71 -8.33
C THR A 138 -1.39 3.66 -7.26
N ALA A 139 -0.38 3.22 -6.49
CA ALA A 139 0.25 4.04 -5.47
C ALA A 139 0.89 5.34 -6.01
N PRO A 140 1.61 5.35 -7.15
CA PRO A 140 2.20 6.57 -7.71
C PRO A 140 1.15 7.62 -8.04
N ASP A 141 0.05 7.23 -8.67
CA ASP A 141 -1.04 8.15 -9.04
C ASP A 141 -1.75 8.72 -7.80
N GLN A 142 -1.95 7.88 -6.77
CA GLN A 142 -2.53 8.33 -5.50
C GLN A 142 -1.62 9.32 -4.78
N CYS A 143 -0.31 9.05 -4.74
CA CYS A 143 0.67 9.93 -4.10
C CYS A 143 0.86 11.23 -4.88
N ALA A 144 0.91 11.19 -6.20
CA ALA A 144 0.95 12.39 -7.04
C ALA A 144 -0.28 13.28 -6.82
N CYS A 145 -1.48 12.69 -6.74
CA CYS A 145 -2.70 13.41 -6.40
C CYS A 145 -2.61 14.07 -5.02
N GLN A 146 -2.14 13.35 -3.99
CA GLN A 146 -2.01 13.89 -2.63
C GLN A 146 -1.05 15.06 -2.57
N VAL A 147 0.10 14.97 -3.24
CA VAL A 147 1.08 16.06 -3.33
C VAL A 147 0.49 17.27 -4.04
N GLN A 148 -0.22 17.08 -5.16
CA GLN A 148 -0.84 18.19 -5.90
C GLN A 148 -1.92 18.90 -5.07
N MET A 149 -2.77 18.15 -4.36
CA MET A 149 -3.80 18.72 -3.49
C MET A 149 -3.16 19.49 -2.32
N ALA A 150 -2.18 18.88 -1.64
CA ALA A 150 -1.48 19.52 -0.53
C ALA A 150 -0.72 20.79 -0.98
N LEU A 151 -0.09 20.78 -2.16
CA LEU A 151 0.54 21.96 -2.75
C LEU A 151 -0.49 23.03 -3.11
N GLY A 152 -1.68 22.66 -3.58
CA GLY A 152 -2.77 23.59 -3.85
C GLY A 152 -3.13 24.43 -2.61
N GLU A 153 -3.17 23.80 -1.43
CA GLU A 153 -3.53 24.46 -0.16
C GLU A 153 -2.37 25.22 0.51
N SER A 154 -1.13 24.86 0.16
CA SER A 154 0.10 25.41 0.77
C SER A 154 0.97 26.22 -0.19
N ARG A 155 0.46 26.54 -1.40
CA ARG A 155 1.22 27.16 -2.49
C ARG A 155 1.96 28.44 -2.10
N SER A 156 1.32 29.34 -1.35
CA SER A 156 1.91 30.61 -0.93
C SER A 156 3.04 30.42 0.09
N GLU A 157 2.91 29.44 0.98
CA GLU A 157 3.90 29.14 2.01
C GLU A 157 5.12 28.45 1.42
N TRP A 158 4.91 27.53 0.47
CA TRP A 158 5.99 26.95 -0.33
C TRP A 158 6.71 27.99 -1.19
N ALA A 159 5.97 28.93 -1.79
CA ALA A 159 6.58 30.01 -2.55
C ALA A 159 7.46 30.91 -1.65
N MET A 160 7.05 31.18 -0.41
CA MET A 160 7.89 31.89 0.57
C MET A 160 9.11 31.08 1.00
N TYR A 161 8.94 29.77 1.23
CA TYR A 161 10.04 28.87 1.60
C TYR A 161 11.12 28.84 0.51
N VAL A 162 10.72 28.72 -0.76
CA VAL A 162 11.65 28.75 -1.90
C VAL A 162 12.27 30.14 -2.08
N ALA A 163 11.46 31.21 -2.01
CA ALA A 163 11.94 32.58 -2.19
C ALA A 163 12.98 32.99 -1.12
N THR A 164 12.90 32.39 0.07
CA THR A 164 13.85 32.61 1.16
C THR A 164 15.02 31.63 1.16
N PHE A 165 15.22 30.85 0.09
CA PHE A 165 16.25 29.81 0.01
C PHE A 165 16.22 28.89 1.25
N THR A 166 15.02 28.45 1.63
CA THR A 166 14.75 27.57 2.78
C THR A 166 15.14 28.12 4.15
N LEU A 167 15.39 29.43 4.28
CA LEU A 167 15.71 30.05 5.57
C LEU A 167 14.49 30.20 6.49
N ILE A 168 13.29 30.30 5.92
CA ILE A 168 12.04 30.47 6.68
C ILE A 168 11.10 29.31 6.42
N GLU A 169 11.02 28.40 7.38
CA GLU A 169 10.05 27.30 7.39
C GLU A 169 8.69 27.78 7.90
N GLN A 170 7.65 27.55 7.10
CA GLN A 170 6.26 27.86 7.45
C GLN A 170 5.52 26.62 7.96
N GLU A 171 4.43 26.82 8.69
CA GLU A 171 3.65 25.74 9.32
C GLU A 171 3.19 24.68 8.32
N LYS A 172 2.71 25.06 7.12
CA LYS A 172 2.27 24.07 6.12
C LYS A 172 3.41 23.39 5.36
N VAL A 173 4.62 23.92 5.41
CA VAL A 173 5.81 23.27 4.83
C VAL A 173 6.29 22.15 5.77
N THR A 174 6.36 22.44 7.06
CA THR A 174 6.73 21.43 8.09
C THR A 174 5.60 20.42 8.32
N GLY A 175 4.34 20.86 8.26
CA GLY A 175 3.15 20.03 8.33
C GLY A 175 2.72 19.37 7.02
N PHE A 176 3.52 19.47 5.96
CA PHE A 176 3.15 19.01 4.61
C PHE A 176 2.70 17.53 4.56
N PRO A 177 3.35 16.58 5.27
CA PRO A 177 2.87 15.19 5.33
C PRO A 177 1.46 15.04 5.92
N ALA A 178 1.08 15.91 6.87
CA ALA A 178 -0.25 15.88 7.45
C ALA A 178 -1.31 16.36 6.43
N LEU A 179 -1.01 17.40 5.66
CA LEU A 179 -1.87 17.90 4.58
C LEU A 179 -2.08 16.85 3.48
N MET A 180 -1.01 16.14 3.09
CA MET A 180 -1.11 15.02 2.16
C MET A 180 -2.07 13.93 2.68
N ARG A 181 -1.98 13.57 3.97
CA ARG A 181 -2.87 12.56 4.58
C ARG A 181 -4.34 12.97 4.59
N VAL A 182 -4.66 14.25 4.75
CA VAL A 182 -6.06 14.74 4.71
C VAL A 182 -6.68 14.49 3.34
N SER A 183 -5.91 14.62 2.26
CA SER A 183 -6.38 14.40 0.88
C SER A 183 -6.32 12.94 0.42
N ALA A 184 -5.75 12.02 1.23
CA ALA A 184 -5.54 10.63 0.84
C ALA A 184 -6.83 9.91 0.43
N ARG A 185 -7.93 10.12 1.17
CA ARG A 185 -9.23 9.48 0.85
C ARG A 185 -9.75 9.93 -0.51
N TYR A 186 -9.77 11.24 -0.75
CA TYR A 186 -10.22 11.81 -2.01
C TYR A 186 -9.40 11.29 -3.19
N CYS A 187 -8.08 11.26 -3.05
CA CYS A 187 -7.20 10.75 -4.10
C CYS A 187 -7.36 9.24 -4.33
N SER A 188 -7.61 8.47 -3.27
CA SER A 188 -7.90 7.04 -3.42
C SER A 188 -9.21 6.77 -4.16
N GLU A 189 -10.25 7.59 -3.93
CA GLU A 189 -11.54 7.46 -4.64
C GLU A 189 -11.39 7.85 -6.11
N ARG A 190 -10.61 8.89 -6.41
CA ARG A 190 -10.39 9.39 -7.78
C ARG A 190 -9.55 8.45 -8.66
N VAL A 191 -8.59 7.74 -8.09
CA VAL A 191 -7.74 6.80 -8.87
C VAL A 191 -8.44 5.46 -9.08
N ASN A 192 -9.42 5.12 -8.23
CA ASN A 192 -10.18 3.88 -8.35
C ASN A 192 -11.51 4.03 -9.12
N SER A 193 -11.92 5.24 -9.48
CA SER A 193 -13.10 5.54 -10.30
C SER A 193 -12.79 5.45 -11.79
#